data_AF-A0A943L439-F1
#
_entry.id   AF-A0A943L439-F1
#
_cell.length_a   1.000
_cell.length_b   1.000
_cell.length_c   1.000
_cell.angle_alpha   90.00
_cell.angle_beta   90.00
_cell.angle_gamma   90.00
#
_symmetry.space_group_name_H-M   'P 1'
#
loop_
_entity.id
_entity.type
_entity.pdbx_description
1 polymer ?
#
loop_
_entity_poly.entity_id
_entity_poly.type
_entity_poly.pdbx_seq_one_letter_code
_entity_poly.pdbx_strand_id
1 'polypeptide(L)'
;MHLKVTKKKKGFSLVETIIIFMIIIIISNISLKFILNIYLRINEYRTFSDKKSLSIEEEEYLETLNIKIKSNSDSLNNIVTLSKEISNSNAKFKSYALEKINNNYYITKVTDRSKMYIGLDEVNDKEYKFKPSTYKTQYIYGG
;
A
#
# COMPACT_ATOMS: atom_id res chain seq x y z
N MET A 1 3.51 45.26 62.13
CA MET A 1 3.45 44.00 61.34
C MET A 1 3.40 44.39 59.86
N HIS A 2 4.53 44.42 59.16
CA HIS A 2 4.56 44.79 57.73
C HIS A 2 4.43 43.53 56.87
N LEU A 3 3.29 43.40 56.18
CA LEU A 3 3.06 42.41 55.13
C LEU A 3 4.00 42.69 53.96
N LYS A 4 5.04 41.86 53.81
CA LYS A 4 5.98 41.89 52.68
C LYS A 4 5.26 41.31 51.46
N VAL A 5 4.61 42.18 50.67
CA VAL A 5 4.02 41.78 49.39
C VAL A 5 5.16 41.49 48.40
N THR A 6 5.47 40.22 48.20
CA THR A 6 6.40 39.74 47.17
C THR A 6 5.81 40.02 45.78
N LYS A 7 6.22 41.11 45.14
CA LYS A 7 5.95 41.36 43.71
C LYS A 7 6.65 40.27 42.87
N LYS A 8 5.90 39.32 42.32
CA LYS A 8 6.43 38.38 41.31
C LYS A 8 6.96 39.17 40.11
N LYS A 9 8.22 38.96 39.74
CA LYS A 9 8.91 39.67 38.65
C LYS A 9 8.27 39.28 37.30
N LYS A 10 7.53 40.19 36.68
CA LYS A 10 6.82 40.00 35.40
C LYS A 10 7.70 39.47 34.25
N GLY A 11 9.01 39.76 34.27
CA GLY A 11 9.96 39.25 33.27
C GLY A 11 10.17 37.73 33.30
N PHE A 12 9.95 37.06 34.44
CA PHE A 12 10.10 35.60 34.55
C PHE A 12 8.96 34.86 33.82
N SER A 13 7.75 35.43 33.89
CA SER A 13 6.55 34.86 33.23
C SER A 13 6.60 34.96 31.71
N LEU A 14 7.23 36.00 31.15
CA LEU A 14 7.41 36.14 29.70
C LEU A 14 8.38 35.08 29.15
N VAL A 15 9.49 34.84 29.86
CA VAL A 15 10.48 33.83 29.46
C VAL A 15 9.89 32.42 29.51
N GLU A 16 9.15 32.08 30.57
CA GLU A 16 8.44 30.79 30.66
C GLU A 16 7.45 30.62 29.51
N THR A 17 6.68 31.66 29.16
CA THR A 17 5.71 31.59 28.06
C THR A 17 6.39 31.34 26.70
N ILE A 18 7.55 31.98 26.45
CA ILE A 18 8.31 31.78 25.21
C ILE A 18 8.86 30.35 25.11
N ILE A 19 9.39 29.82 26.22
CA ILE A 19 9.90 28.44 26.28
C ILE A 19 8.77 27.45 25.99
N ILE A 20 7.60 27.63 26.61
CA ILE A 20 6.42 26.80 26.38
C ILE A 20 6.00 26.86 24.90
N PHE A 21 5.97 28.04 24.30
CA PHE A 21 5.64 28.20 22.88
C PHE A 21 6.62 27.47 21.95
N MET A 22 7.93 27.55 22.22
CA MET A 22 8.93 26.80 21.45
C MET A 22 8.69 25.30 21.52
N ILE A 23 8.40 24.76 22.70
CA ILE A 23 8.12 23.34 22.89
C ILE A 23 6.88 22.91 22.10
N ILE A 24 5.80 23.70 22.14
CA ILE A 24 4.57 23.42 21.39
C ILE A 24 4.84 23.37 19.89
N ILE A 25 5.64 24.31 19.36
CA ILE A 25 5.99 24.35 17.92
C ILE A 25 6.78 23.11 17.51
N ILE A 26 7.73 22.67 18.34
CA ILE A 26 8.55 21.48 18.08
C ILE A 26 7.67 20.22 18.07
N ILE A 27 6.83 20.04 19.10
CA ILE A 27 5.93 18.88 19.20
C ILE A 27 4.94 18.86 18.03
N SER A 28 4.40 20.04 17.66
CA SER A 28 3.45 20.16 16.54
C SER A 28 4.10 19.77 15.22
N ASN A 29 5.33 20.23 14.95
CA ASN A 29 6.05 19.87 13.74
C ASN A 29 6.33 18.37 13.62
N ILE A 30 6.74 17.72 14.71
CA ILE A 30 6.97 16.27 14.74
C ILE A 30 5.66 15.53 14.51
N SER A 31 4.59 15.95 15.19
CA SER A 31 3.26 15.34 15.08
C SER A 31 2.69 15.48 13.67
N LEU A 32 2.84 16.64 13.03
CA LEU A 32 2.43 16.86 11.63
C LEU A 32 3.14 15.94 10.66
N LYS A 33 4.46 15.76 10.80
CA LYS A 33 5.22 14.80 9.97
C LYS A 33 4.75 13.37 10.18
N PHE A 34 4.47 13.00 11.43
CA PHE A 34 3.99 11.66 11.77
C PHE A 34 2.58 11.39 11.23
N ILE A 35 1.66 12.34 11.40
CA ILE A 35 0.29 12.29 10.84
C ILE A 35 0.33 12.22 9.33
N LEU A 36 1.16 13.05 8.68
CA LEU A 36 1.32 13.03 7.22
C LEU A 36 1.85 11.68 6.74
N ASN A 37 2.87 11.13 7.40
CA ASN A 37 3.42 9.82 7.05
C ASN A 37 2.39 8.70 7.26
N ILE A 38 1.62 8.74 8.35
CA ILE A 38 0.51 7.80 8.57
C ILE A 38 -0.57 7.98 7.50
N TYR A 39 -0.94 9.21 7.14
CA TYR A 39 -1.95 9.49 6.12
C TYR A 39 -1.51 8.99 4.73
N LEU A 40 -0.24 9.22 4.37
CA LEU A 40 0.37 8.68 3.15
C LEU A 40 0.36 7.15 3.17
N ARG A 41 0.78 6.54 4.29
CA ARG A 41 0.74 5.08 4.48
C ARG A 41 -0.69 4.54 4.50
N ILE A 42 -1.68 5.26 4.99
CA ILE A 42 -3.08 4.79 4.94
C ILE A 42 -3.60 4.87 3.50
N ASN A 43 -3.21 5.89 2.73
CA ASN A 43 -3.65 6.05 1.34
C ASN A 43 -2.93 5.11 0.36
N GLU A 44 -1.64 4.86 0.54
CA GLU A 44 -0.89 3.83 -0.20
C GLU A 44 -1.49 2.44 0.03
N TYR A 45 -1.99 2.19 1.24
CA TYR A 45 -2.59 0.92 1.66
C TYR A 45 -4.11 1.01 1.80
N ARG A 46 -4.77 1.94 1.08
CA ARG A 46 -6.23 1.96 0.96
C ARG A 46 -6.65 0.68 0.26
N THR A 47 -6.86 -0.33 1.09
CA THR A 47 -7.27 -1.67 0.73
C THR A 47 -8.78 -1.57 0.59
N PHE A 48 -9.31 -1.67 -0.62
CA PHE A 48 -10.76 -1.71 -0.80
C PHE A 48 -11.26 -3.04 -0.23
N SER A 49 -11.65 -3.02 1.06
CA SER A 49 -12.09 -4.20 1.83
C SER A 49 -13.26 -4.95 1.20
N ASP A 50 -13.99 -4.35 0.25
CA ASP A 50 -15.41 -4.67 0.13
C ASP A 50 -15.88 -5.36 -1.13
N LYS A 51 -15.01 -5.69 -2.10
CA LYS A 51 -15.39 -6.64 -3.15
C LYS A 51 -14.19 -7.41 -3.66
N LYS A 52 -14.34 -8.73 -3.83
CA LYS A 52 -13.55 -9.55 -4.77
C LYS A 52 -13.76 -9.10 -6.25
N SER A 53 -14.09 -7.84 -6.48
CA SER A 53 -14.42 -7.32 -7.80
C SER A 53 -13.12 -6.91 -8.48
N LEU A 54 -12.74 -7.72 -9.44
CA LEU A 54 -11.80 -7.34 -10.47
C LEU A 54 -12.52 -6.47 -11.51
N SER A 55 -11.77 -5.60 -12.18
CA SER A 55 -12.23 -5.05 -13.46
C SER A 55 -12.23 -6.15 -14.52
N ILE A 56 -12.96 -5.96 -15.61
CA ILE A 56 -13.06 -6.93 -16.70
C ILE A 56 -11.66 -7.36 -17.20
N GLU A 57 -10.75 -6.40 -17.38
CA GLU A 57 -9.37 -6.70 -17.81
C GLU A 57 -8.57 -7.51 -16.78
N GLU A 58 -8.75 -7.21 -15.49
CA GLU A 58 -8.07 -7.90 -14.40
C GLU A 58 -8.58 -9.34 -14.27
N GLU A 59 -9.87 -9.56 -14.51
CA GLU A 59 -10.51 -10.86 -14.51
C GLU A 59 -10.07 -11.70 -15.72
N GLU A 60 -10.07 -11.12 -16.92
CA GLU A 60 -9.53 -11.75 -18.13
C GLU A 60 -8.06 -12.15 -17.96
N TYR A 61 -7.24 -11.31 -17.33
CA TYR A 61 -5.84 -11.62 -17.05
C TYR A 61 -5.70 -12.78 -16.06
N LEU A 62 -6.44 -12.75 -14.95
CA LEU A 62 -6.40 -13.81 -13.94
C LEU A 62 -6.88 -15.15 -14.51
N GLU A 63 -7.91 -15.15 -15.34
CA GLU A 63 -8.41 -16.35 -16.01
C GLU A 63 -7.35 -16.92 -16.96
N THR A 64 -6.76 -16.08 -17.80
CA THR A 64 -5.67 -16.48 -18.71
C THR A 64 -4.49 -17.07 -17.93
N LEU A 65 -4.12 -16.45 -16.81
CA LEU A 65 -3.06 -16.93 -15.93
C LEU A 65 -3.39 -18.32 -15.36
N ASN A 66 -4.60 -18.50 -14.81
CA ASN A 66 -5.03 -19.79 -14.26
C ASN A 66 -5.06 -20.90 -15.31
N ILE A 67 -5.58 -20.61 -16.52
CA ILE A 67 -5.56 -21.56 -17.65
C ILE A 67 -4.13 -21.96 -17.98
N LYS A 68 -3.22 -20.98 -18.08
CA LYS A 68 -1.83 -21.25 -18.47
C LYS A 68 -1.06 -22.01 -17.39
N ILE A 69 -1.33 -21.76 -16.11
CA ILE A 69 -0.78 -22.54 -14.99
C ILE A 69 -1.28 -23.98 -15.05
N LYS A 70 -2.59 -24.19 -15.26
CA LYS A 70 -3.19 -25.52 -15.37
C LYS A 70 -2.57 -26.34 -16.50
N SER A 71 -2.34 -25.72 -17.66
CA SER A 71 -1.71 -26.37 -18.80
C SER A 71 -0.22 -26.69 -18.60
N ASN A 72 0.44 -26.09 -17.59
CA ASN A 72 1.86 -26.26 -17.28
C ASN A 72 2.08 -26.87 -15.89
N SER A 73 1.21 -27.82 -15.49
CA SER A 73 1.07 -28.39 -14.13
C SER A 73 2.34 -28.90 -13.46
N ASP A 74 3.44 -29.07 -14.19
CA ASP A 74 4.67 -29.70 -13.70
C ASP A 74 5.70 -28.71 -13.13
N SER A 75 5.49 -27.38 -13.21
CA SER A 75 6.47 -26.41 -12.69
C SER A 75 5.83 -25.18 -12.04
N LEU A 76 5.43 -25.33 -10.77
CA LEU A 76 5.10 -24.22 -9.86
C LEU A 76 6.25 -23.20 -9.72
N ASN A 77 7.49 -23.60 -10.01
CA ASN A 77 8.67 -22.74 -9.95
C ASN A 77 8.72 -21.69 -11.07
N ASN A 78 7.86 -21.77 -12.09
CA ASN A 78 7.89 -20.89 -13.25
C ASN A 78 6.66 -19.98 -13.42
N ILE A 79 5.78 -19.86 -12.43
CA ILE A 79 4.55 -19.06 -12.57
C ILE A 79 4.84 -17.59 -12.91
N VAL A 80 5.92 -17.01 -12.35
CA VAL A 80 6.35 -15.65 -12.70
C VAL A 80 6.80 -15.58 -14.18
N THR A 81 7.47 -16.61 -14.69
CA THR A 81 7.86 -16.70 -16.11
C THR A 81 6.62 -16.79 -17.01
N LEU A 82 5.64 -17.63 -16.65
CA LEU A 82 4.37 -17.74 -17.37
C LEU A 82 3.63 -16.40 -17.40
N SER A 83 3.64 -15.65 -16.29
CA SER A 83 3.04 -14.31 -16.25
C SER A 83 3.72 -13.35 -17.24
N LYS A 84 5.05 -13.38 -17.35
CA LYS A 84 5.80 -12.55 -18.31
C LYS A 84 5.49 -12.90 -19.75
N GLU A 85 5.33 -14.19 -20.06
CA GLU A 85 4.89 -14.62 -21.39
C GLU A 85 3.50 -14.10 -21.74
N ILE A 86 2.55 -14.16 -20.80
CA ILE A 86 1.19 -13.62 -21.00
C ILE A 86 1.28 -12.13 -21.32
N SER A 87 2.00 -11.36 -20.51
CA SER A 87 2.18 -9.91 -20.67
C SER A 87 2.86 -9.53 -21.98
N ASN A 88 3.82 -10.34 -22.45
CA ASN A 88 4.51 -10.12 -23.71
C ASN A 88 3.68 -10.55 -24.94
N SER A 89 2.79 -11.53 -24.78
CA SER A 89 2.00 -12.09 -25.88
C SER A 89 0.74 -11.29 -26.22
N ASN A 90 0.19 -10.54 -25.26
CA ASN A 90 -1.02 -9.75 -25.45
C ASN A 90 -0.80 -8.29 -25.04
N ALA A 91 -0.99 -7.37 -25.98
CA ALA A 91 -0.83 -5.93 -25.75
C ALA A 91 -1.71 -5.41 -24.60
N LYS A 92 -2.89 -5.99 -24.38
CA LYS A 92 -3.79 -5.65 -23.25
C LYS A 92 -3.16 -5.96 -21.89
N PHE A 93 -2.30 -6.98 -21.83
CA PHE A 93 -1.71 -7.49 -20.60
C PHE A 93 -0.30 -6.99 -20.34
N LYS A 94 0.24 -6.12 -21.20
CA LYS A 94 1.62 -5.62 -21.11
C LYS A 94 1.91 -4.88 -19.79
N SER A 95 0.89 -4.24 -19.23
CA SER A 95 0.95 -3.54 -17.93
C SER A 95 0.77 -4.47 -16.74
N TYR A 96 0.40 -5.74 -16.95
CA TYR A 96 0.13 -6.69 -15.88
C TYR A 96 1.33 -7.60 -15.66
N ALA A 97 1.53 -8.06 -14.44
CA ALA A 97 2.49 -9.10 -14.10
C ALA A 97 2.04 -9.84 -12.83
N LEU A 98 2.64 -11.01 -12.58
CA LEU A 98 2.50 -11.69 -11.30
C LEU A 98 3.77 -11.52 -10.47
N GLU A 99 3.62 -11.10 -9.23
CA GLU A 99 4.73 -10.98 -8.28
C GLU A 99 4.45 -11.78 -7.01
N LYS A 100 5.52 -12.34 -6.43
CA LYS A 100 5.50 -12.99 -5.12
C LYS A 100 6.23 -12.11 -4.13
N ILE A 101 5.51 -11.57 -3.15
CA ILE A 101 6.05 -10.68 -2.11
C ILE A 101 5.67 -11.28 -0.76
N ASN A 102 6.66 -11.50 0.11
CA ASN A 102 6.45 -12.05 1.47
C ASN A 102 5.57 -13.31 1.48
N ASN A 103 5.83 -14.23 0.54
CA ASN A 103 5.09 -15.47 0.34
C ASN A 103 3.63 -15.34 -0.14
N ASN A 104 3.16 -14.13 -0.41
CA ASN A 104 1.84 -13.87 -0.99
C ASN A 104 1.97 -13.53 -2.49
N TYR A 105 0.94 -13.86 -3.26
CA TYR A 105 0.90 -13.59 -4.70
C TYR A 105 0.06 -12.36 -4.99
N TYR A 106 0.53 -11.54 -5.93
CA TYR A 106 -0.14 -10.33 -6.37
C TYR A 106 -0.13 -10.24 -7.88
N ILE A 107 -1.28 -9.86 -8.47
CA ILE A 107 -1.27 -9.25 -9.80
C ILE A 107 -0.87 -7.81 -9.62
N THR A 108 0.12 -7.36 -10.39
CA THR A 108 0.54 -5.98 -10.41
C THR A 108 0.14 -5.33 -11.72
N LYS A 109 -0.46 -4.14 -11.67
CA LYS A 109 -0.74 -3.30 -12.84
C LYS A 109 0.15 -2.07 -12.79
N VAL A 110 1.05 -1.94 -13.75
CA VAL A 110 2.01 -0.83 -13.88
C VAL A 110 1.49 0.18 -14.90
N THR A 111 1.55 1.44 -14.52
CA THR A 111 1.42 2.60 -15.41
C THR A 111 2.71 3.41 -15.33
N ASP A 112 2.85 4.47 -16.13
CA ASP A 112 4.11 5.21 -16.34
C ASP A 112 4.92 5.52 -15.08
N ARG A 113 4.28 5.79 -13.94
CA ARG A 113 4.96 6.12 -12.68
C ARG A 113 4.33 5.48 -11.45
N SER A 114 3.38 4.58 -11.63
CA SER A 114 2.65 4.02 -10.49
C SER A 114 2.27 2.57 -10.71
N LYS A 115 2.16 1.85 -9.60
CA LYS A 115 1.91 0.42 -9.56
C LYS A 115 0.77 0.12 -8.60
N MET A 116 -0.17 -0.70 -9.05
CA MET A 116 -1.29 -1.19 -8.26
C MET A 116 -1.09 -2.68 -7.98
N TYR A 117 -1.42 -3.12 -6.77
CA TYR A 117 -1.35 -4.51 -6.34
C TYR A 117 -2.75 -5.06 -6.08
N ILE A 118 -3.03 -6.23 -6.63
CA ILE A 118 -4.25 -7.01 -6.42
C ILE A 118 -3.80 -8.33 -5.80
N GLY A 119 -4.12 -8.56 -4.54
CA GLY A 119 -3.74 -9.77 -3.83
C GLY A 119 -4.51 -10.98 -4.35
N LEU A 120 -3.84 -12.13 -4.36
CA LEU A 120 -4.40 -13.40 -4.75
C LEU A 120 -4.31 -14.40 -3.61
N ASP A 121 -5.40 -15.11 -3.38
CA ASP A 121 -5.44 -16.28 -2.51
C ASP A 121 -5.12 -17.53 -3.33
N GLU A 122 -4.15 -18.31 -2.87
CA GLU A 122 -3.85 -19.62 -3.45
C GLU A 122 -4.93 -20.62 -3.02
N VAL A 123 -5.54 -21.28 -3.99
CA VAL A 123 -6.58 -22.29 -3.76
C VAL A 123 -6.13 -23.63 -4.34
N ASN A 124 -6.36 -24.71 -3.58
CA ASN A 124 -6.21 -26.08 -4.06
C ASN A 124 -7.51 -26.53 -4.76
N ASP A 125 -7.88 -25.80 -5.81
CA ASP A 125 -9.00 -26.14 -6.68
C ASP A 125 -8.46 -26.84 -7.95
N LYS A 126 -9.26 -27.75 -8.55
CA LYS A 126 -8.87 -28.42 -9.81
C LYS A 126 -8.89 -27.47 -11.00
N GLU A 127 -9.62 -26.36 -10.86
CA GLU A 127 -9.92 -25.45 -11.97
C GLU A 127 -9.15 -24.13 -11.88
N TYR A 128 -8.90 -23.64 -10.65
CA TYR A 128 -8.24 -22.35 -10.41
C TYR A 128 -7.16 -22.47 -9.33
N LYS A 129 -5.94 -22.03 -9.64
CA LYS A 129 -4.86 -21.96 -8.66
C LYS A 129 -4.91 -20.68 -7.82
N PHE A 130 -5.39 -19.59 -8.42
CA PHE A 130 -5.52 -18.29 -7.77
C PHE A 130 -6.94 -17.74 -7.86
N LYS A 131 -7.43 -17.16 -6.76
CA LYS A 131 -8.66 -16.36 -6.70
C LYS A 131 -8.34 -14.97 -6.17
N PRO A 132 -9.09 -13.92 -6.56
CA PRO A 132 -8.86 -12.58 -6.03
C PRO A 132 -9.14 -12.56 -4.52
N SER A 133 -8.17 -12.04 -3.78
CA SER A 133 -8.33 -11.72 -2.36
C SER A 133 -9.13 -10.42 -2.19
N THR A 134 -9.41 -10.03 -0.96
CA THR A 134 -9.96 -8.71 -0.63
C THR A 134 -8.91 -7.59 -0.67
N TYR A 135 -7.65 -7.91 -0.95
CA TYR A 135 -6.58 -6.93 -0.99
C TYR A 135 -6.45 -6.31 -2.38
N LYS A 136 -6.71 -5.01 -2.48
CA LYS A 136 -6.44 -4.21 -3.68
C LYS A 136 -5.99 -2.82 -3.28
N THR A 137 -4.80 -2.40 -3.71
CA THR A 137 -4.28 -1.07 -3.43
C THR A 137 -4.82 -0.06 -4.43
N GLN A 138 -4.69 1.23 -4.09
CA GLN A 138 -4.67 2.27 -5.12
C GLN A 138 -3.35 2.20 -5.90
N TYR A 139 -3.23 3.01 -6.96
CA TYR A 139 -1.95 3.19 -7.64
C TYR A 139 -0.95 3.90 -6.72
N ILE A 140 0.15 3.24 -6.40
CA ILE A 140 1.23 3.76 -5.57
C ILE A 140 2.31 4.33 -6.49
N TYR A 141 2.69 5.60 -6.29
CA TYR A 141 3.72 6.26 -7.09
C TYR A 141 5.13 5.78 -6.71
N GLY A 142 5.98 5.54 -7.72
CA GLY A 142 7.39 5.17 -7.54
C GLY A 142 7.66 3.69 -7.24
N GLY A 143 6.68 2.81 -7.53
CA GLY A 143 6.82 1.36 -7.42
C GLY A 143 7.37 0.66 -8.66
#